data_AF-A0AAD8XTV0-F1
#
_entry.id   AF-A0AAD8XTV0-F1
#
_cell.length_a   1.000
_cell.length_b   1.000
_cell.length_c   1.000
_cell.angle_alpha   90.00
_cell.angle_beta   90.00
_cell.angle_gamma   90.00
#
_symmetry.space_group_name_H-M   'P 1'
#
loop_
_entity.id
_entity.type
_entity.pdbx_description
1 polymer ?
#
loop_
_entity_poly.entity_id
_entity_poly.type
_entity_poly.pdbx_seq_one_letter_code
_entity_poly.pdbx_strand_id
1 'polypeptide(L)'
;MSSQAKVDGSTAQLDMEDPPPSLPTPPKRQKASSLSNVSRTVVVLLLSLGIVIGGGIVGIAGHISSRDIQQQNAVAIIREGPDNQGKAGKTPPPVVCGSTVQCGQTFTGEVKLTEDLYCPQTTSGNCAITLEGEDAVLDCNQYMIDGDDNSPGNGICLLNSASAINCYVQKFLVGIYVENGGEVNECEVMFNIYGIKVENEASSTTKIKMKISNTYIHDNGDSGIYFVGSGESPESSETSIEVNNVKSNHNGGNGMSVGGRNVKLEVQVTDSETSNNDNSGIK
;
A
#
# COMPACT_ATOMS: atom_id res chain seq x y z
N MET A 1 -25.65 -78.94 45.36
CA MET A 1 -26.60 -78.02 44.72
C MET A 1 -25.78 -76.93 44.06
N SER A 2 -25.83 -76.88 42.73
CA SER A 2 -24.88 -76.17 41.87
C SER A 2 -25.38 -74.74 41.60
N SER A 3 -24.56 -73.73 41.92
CA SER A 3 -24.87 -72.32 41.67
C SER A 3 -24.27 -71.89 40.34
N GLN A 4 -25.10 -71.51 39.39
CA GLN A 4 -24.69 -70.87 38.14
C GLN A 4 -24.61 -69.35 38.34
N ALA A 5 -23.45 -68.77 38.04
CA ALA A 5 -23.27 -67.33 37.94
C ALA A 5 -23.62 -66.87 36.52
N LYS A 6 -24.50 -65.87 36.43
CA LYS A 6 -24.94 -65.21 35.20
C LYS A 6 -24.02 -64.01 34.95
N VAL A 7 -23.35 -63.98 33.79
CA VAL A 7 -22.49 -62.88 33.35
C VAL A 7 -23.27 -62.12 32.28
N ASP A 8 -23.68 -60.90 32.59
CA ASP A 8 -24.33 -59.99 31.64
C ASP A 8 -23.24 -59.22 30.87
N GLY A 9 -23.18 -59.46 29.55
CA GLY A 9 -22.26 -58.78 28.64
C GLY A 9 -22.87 -57.47 28.15
N SER A 10 -22.33 -56.34 28.61
CA SER A 10 -22.68 -55.00 28.15
C SER A 10 -21.77 -54.60 26.99
N THR A 11 -22.29 -54.62 25.77
CA THR A 11 -21.60 -54.12 24.57
C THR A 11 -21.59 -52.60 24.60
N ALA A 12 -20.45 -51.99 24.84
CA ALA A 12 -20.26 -50.55 24.65
C ALA A 12 -20.24 -50.25 23.15
N GLN A 13 -21.24 -49.51 22.66
CA GLN A 13 -21.19 -48.84 21.36
C GLN A 13 -20.21 -47.66 21.49
N LEU A 14 -19.15 -47.68 20.67
CA LEU A 14 -18.27 -46.54 20.48
C LEU A 14 -19.02 -45.54 19.59
N ASP A 15 -19.47 -44.44 20.20
CA ASP A 15 -19.94 -43.25 19.48
C ASP A 15 -18.81 -42.76 18.57
N MET A 16 -19.09 -42.76 17.27
CA MET A 16 -18.20 -42.27 16.24
C MET A 16 -18.43 -40.75 16.19
N GLU A 17 -17.51 -39.97 16.75
CA GLU A 17 -17.57 -38.50 16.69
C GLU A 17 -17.64 -38.05 15.22
N ASP A 18 -18.63 -37.22 14.91
CA ASP A 18 -18.78 -36.62 13.59
C ASP A 18 -17.49 -35.86 13.21
N PRO A 19 -17.02 -35.99 11.96
CA PRO A 19 -15.83 -35.28 11.52
C PRO A 19 -16.05 -33.76 11.64
N PRO A 20 -15.03 -33.01 12.08
CA PRO A 20 -15.14 -31.57 12.24
C PRO A 20 -15.52 -30.92 10.90
N PRO A 21 -16.37 -29.87 10.93
CA PRO A 21 -16.79 -29.17 9.73
C PRO A 21 -15.55 -28.67 8.98
N SER A 22 -15.48 -29.00 7.70
CA SER A 22 -14.39 -28.59 6.81
C SER A 22 -14.29 -27.07 6.80
N LEU A 23 -13.08 -26.56 7.11
CA LEU A 23 -12.76 -25.14 7.04
C LEU A 23 -13.12 -24.58 5.65
N PRO A 24 -13.73 -23.37 5.56
CA PRO A 24 -14.01 -22.76 4.28
C PRO A 24 -12.71 -22.55 3.52
N THR A 25 -12.61 -23.15 2.33
CA THR A 25 -11.49 -22.91 1.43
C THR A 25 -11.48 -21.43 1.02
N PRO A 26 -10.31 -20.75 1.08
CA PRO A 26 -10.18 -19.37 0.63
C PRO A 26 -10.76 -19.18 -0.77
N PRO A 27 -11.44 -18.05 -1.05
CA PRO A 27 -11.95 -17.75 -2.37
C PRO A 27 -10.80 -17.83 -3.38
N LYS A 28 -10.97 -18.69 -4.40
CA LYS A 28 -9.99 -18.84 -5.47
C LYS A 28 -9.84 -17.49 -6.18
N ARG A 29 -8.66 -16.88 -6.06
CA ARG A 29 -8.21 -15.72 -6.84
C ARG A 29 -8.55 -15.96 -8.31
N GLN A 30 -9.59 -15.31 -8.82
CA GLN A 30 -9.91 -15.36 -10.24
C GLN A 30 -8.84 -14.56 -10.97
N LYS A 31 -8.02 -15.24 -11.78
CA LYS A 31 -7.11 -14.57 -12.72
C LYS A 31 -7.96 -13.74 -13.67
N ALA A 32 -7.85 -12.43 -13.60
CA ALA A 32 -8.40 -11.53 -14.61
C ALA A 32 -7.81 -11.90 -15.98
N SER A 33 -8.68 -12.26 -16.91
CA SER A 33 -8.33 -12.56 -18.30
C SER A 33 -7.92 -11.26 -18.99
N SER A 34 -6.65 -11.15 -19.36
CA SER A 34 -6.14 -10.09 -20.23
C SER A 34 -6.83 -10.16 -21.60
N LEU A 35 -7.74 -9.23 -21.86
CA LEU A 35 -8.29 -8.97 -23.19
C LEU A 35 -7.44 -7.88 -23.85
N SER A 36 -6.34 -8.30 -24.46
CA SER A 36 -5.61 -7.47 -25.44
C SER A 36 -6.40 -7.44 -26.75
N ASN A 37 -6.93 -6.29 -27.15
CA ASN A 37 -7.09 -5.89 -28.56
C ASN A 37 -7.64 -4.46 -28.65
N VAL A 38 -6.74 -3.47 -28.71
CA VAL A 38 -7.07 -2.15 -29.27
C VAL A 38 -6.06 -1.84 -30.36
N SER A 39 -6.56 -1.88 -31.59
CA SER A 39 -5.87 -1.56 -32.84
C SER A 39 -5.47 -0.09 -32.87
N ARG A 40 -4.17 0.21 -32.77
CA ARG A 40 -3.62 1.57 -32.95
C ARG A 40 -3.50 1.86 -34.45
N THR A 41 -4.41 2.67 -34.99
CA THR A 41 -4.22 3.33 -36.29
C THR A 41 -3.32 4.53 -36.09
N VAL A 42 -2.03 4.40 -36.43
CA VAL A 42 -1.07 5.50 -36.43
C VAL A 42 -1.17 6.24 -37.76
N VAL A 43 -1.71 7.46 -37.73
CA VAL A 43 -1.64 8.39 -38.87
C VAL A 43 -0.34 9.18 -38.76
N VAL A 44 0.68 8.77 -39.52
CA VAL A 44 1.95 9.51 -39.66
C VAL A 44 1.74 10.62 -40.69
N LEU A 45 1.62 11.87 -40.23
CA LEU A 45 1.61 13.04 -41.11
C LEU A 45 3.06 13.50 -41.33
N LEU A 46 3.62 13.12 -42.48
CA LEU A 46 4.94 13.57 -42.93
C LEU A 46 4.87 15.04 -43.39
N LEU A 47 5.30 15.96 -42.53
CA LEU A 47 5.69 17.31 -42.93
C LEU A 47 7.21 17.37 -43.06
N SER A 48 7.65 17.19 -44.29
CA SER A 48 9.01 17.41 -44.77
C SER A 48 9.29 18.90 -44.95
N LEU A 49 10.21 19.48 -44.17
CA LEU A 49 11.02 20.62 -44.61
C LEU A 49 12.35 20.65 -43.84
N GLY A 50 13.43 20.67 -44.62
CA GLY A 50 14.74 20.18 -44.24
C GLY A 50 15.56 21.09 -43.33
N ILE A 51 16.52 20.46 -42.65
CA ILE A 51 17.70 21.11 -42.10
C ILE A 51 18.93 20.36 -42.61
N VAL A 52 19.84 21.15 -43.17
CA VAL A 52 21.09 20.78 -43.82
C VAL A 52 22.09 20.21 -42.82
N ILE A 53 22.82 19.21 -43.30
CA ILE A 53 23.88 18.42 -42.66
C ILE A 53 25.05 19.31 -42.23
N GLY A 54 25.52 19.14 -40.99
CA GLY A 54 26.71 19.81 -40.48
C GLY A 54 27.36 19.11 -39.28
N GLY A 55 28.12 18.05 -39.58
CA GLY A 55 29.45 17.75 -38.98
C GLY A 55 29.56 17.29 -37.52
N GLY A 56 29.97 16.02 -37.34
CA GLY A 56 30.86 15.52 -36.26
C GLY A 56 30.26 15.50 -34.84
N ILE A 57 30.67 14.66 -33.89
CA ILE A 57 31.91 13.91 -33.71
C ILE A 57 31.68 12.83 -32.61
N VAL A 58 32.57 11.81 -32.61
CA VAL A 58 33.03 10.94 -31.51
C VAL A 58 32.02 9.99 -30.85
N GLY A 59 32.17 8.71 -31.17
CA GLY A 59 31.70 7.60 -30.34
C GLY A 59 32.55 7.43 -29.08
N ILE A 60 31.88 7.03 -28.00
CA ILE A 60 32.52 6.51 -26.79
C ILE A 60 31.79 5.21 -26.45
N ALA A 61 32.46 4.08 -26.72
CA ALA A 61 32.03 2.78 -26.23
C ALA A 61 32.47 2.67 -24.77
N GLY A 62 31.53 2.87 -23.84
CA GLY A 62 31.72 2.59 -22.43
C GLY A 62 31.27 1.17 -22.11
N HIS A 63 32.22 0.23 -22.02
CA HIS A 63 32.01 -1.04 -21.33
C HIS A 63 31.83 -0.77 -19.84
N ILE A 64 30.62 -0.94 -19.31
CA ILE A 64 30.40 -0.99 -17.86
C ILE A 64 30.54 -2.46 -17.44
N SER A 65 31.66 -2.71 -16.78
CA SER A 65 32.03 -3.96 -16.14
C SER A 65 31.05 -4.28 -14.99
N SER A 66 30.38 -5.42 -15.09
CA SER A 66 29.53 -5.98 -14.05
C SER A 66 30.43 -6.41 -12.88
N ARG A 67 30.26 -5.77 -11.71
CA ARG A 67 30.97 -6.13 -10.48
C ARG A 67 30.08 -7.05 -9.65
N ASP A 68 30.68 -8.16 -9.24
CA ASP A 68 30.19 -9.15 -8.29
C ASP A 68 29.67 -8.50 -7.00
N ILE A 69 28.41 -8.80 -6.66
CA ILE A 69 27.87 -8.61 -5.32
C ILE A 69 28.27 -9.84 -4.50
N GLN A 70 29.29 -9.66 -3.66
CA GLN A 70 29.66 -10.60 -2.61
C GLN A 70 28.52 -10.70 -1.58
N GLN A 71 27.97 -11.90 -1.45
CA GLN A 71 27.14 -12.31 -0.31
C GLN A 71 27.91 -12.11 0.99
N GLN A 72 27.41 -11.24 1.87
CA GLN A 72 27.80 -11.25 3.28
C GLN A 72 26.71 -11.93 4.10
N ASN A 73 27.05 -13.12 4.58
CA ASN A 73 26.32 -13.84 5.61
C ASN A 73 26.25 -12.97 6.88
N ALA A 74 25.06 -12.50 7.23
CA ALA A 74 24.80 -11.91 8.54
C ALA A 74 24.62 -13.04 9.56
N VAL A 75 25.60 -13.18 10.46
CA VAL A 75 25.53 -14.03 11.66
C VAL A 75 24.64 -13.31 12.68
N ALA A 76 23.48 -13.89 12.98
CA ALA A 76 22.64 -13.44 14.09
C ALA A 76 23.29 -13.82 15.43
N ILE A 77 23.84 -12.83 16.14
CA ILE A 77 24.24 -12.98 17.54
C ILE A 77 23.04 -12.58 18.39
N ILE A 78 22.34 -13.58 18.94
CA ILE A 78 21.34 -13.37 19.99
C ILE A 78 22.10 -13.03 21.28
N ARG A 79 22.06 -11.76 21.68
CA ARG A 79 22.42 -11.34 23.04
C ARG A 79 21.13 -11.19 23.83
N GLU A 80 20.80 -12.21 24.60
CA GLU A 80 19.88 -12.04 25.72
C GLU A 80 20.59 -11.19 26.80
N GLY A 81 19.99 -10.06 27.14
CA GLY A 81 20.42 -9.18 28.21
C GLY A 81 19.23 -8.81 29.10
N PRO A 82 19.45 -8.58 30.40
CA PRO A 82 18.44 -8.76 31.43
C PRO A 82 17.67 -7.47 31.75
N ASP A 83 16.41 -7.68 32.14
CA ASP A 83 15.68 -7.03 33.24
C ASP A 83 15.73 -5.49 33.31
N ASN A 84 14.84 -4.83 32.58
CA ASN A 84 14.48 -3.43 32.85
C ASN A 84 13.12 -3.35 33.57
N GLN A 85 13.19 -3.31 34.89
CA GLN A 85 12.11 -2.81 35.74
C GLN A 85 11.94 -1.30 35.56
N GLY A 86 10.69 -0.83 35.43
CA GLY A 86 10.32 0.53 35.80
C GLY A 86 10.17 1.56 34.67
N LYS A 87 9.22 1.35 33.75
CA LYS A 87 8.49 2.47 33.14
C LYS A 87 7.01 2.30 33.42
N ALA A 88 6.41 3.32 34.03
CA ALA A 88 4.98 3.41 34.27
C ALA A 88 4.25 3.14 32.95
N GLY A 89 3.60 1.98 32.87
CA GLY A 89 2.91 1.53 31.67
C GLY A 89 1.80 2.51 31.36
N LYS A 90 1.92 3.20 30.22
CA LYS A 90 0.73 3.56 29.46
C LYS A 90 0.03 2.23 29.21
N THR A 91 -1.11 2.03 29.85
CA THR A 91 -1.95 0.87 29.61
C THR A 91 -2.16 0.79 28.10
N PRO A 92 -1.77 -0.30 27.42
CA PRO A 92 -2.06 -0.43 26.00
C PRO A 92 -3.57 -0.21 25.82
N PRO A 93 -4.00 0.57 24.80
CA PRO A 93 -5.40 0.76 24.51
C PRO A 93 -6.09 -0.61 24.47
N PRO A 94 -7.31 -0.75 25.01
CA PRO A 94 -8.02 -2.01 24.96
C PRO A 94 -8.10 -2.47 23.50
N VAL A 95 -7.49 -3.61 23.20
CA VAL A 95 -7.59 -4.26 21.89
C VAL A 95 -9.04 -4.71 21.75
N VAL A 96 -9.80 -3.99 20.94
CA VAL A 96 -11.22 -4.30 20.67
C VAL A 96 -11.26 -5.48 19.70
N CYS A 97 -11.10 -6.69 20.22
CA CYS A 97 -11.29 -7.91 19.45
C CYS A 97 -12.80 -8.10 19.18
N GLY A 98 -13.22 -8.05 17.91
CA GLY A 98 -14.53 -8.54 17.48
C GLY A 98 -15.49 -7.52 16.86
N SER A 99 -15.05 -6.27 16.64
CA SER A 99 -15.85 -5.32 15.85
C SER A 99 -15.62 -5.57 14.37
N THR A 100 -16.68 -5.88 13.62
CA THR A 100 -16.64 -5.80 12.15
C THR A 100 -16.28 -4.38 11.74
N VAL A 101 -15.22 -4.23 10.94
CA VAL A 101 -14.81 -2.94 10.40
C VAL A 101 -15.86 -2.46 9.39
N GLN A 102 -16.24 -1.19 9.48
CA GLN A 102 -17.26 -0.56 8.65
C GLN A 102 -16.71 0.70 7.99
N CYS A 103 -17.26 1.06 6.83
CA CYS A 103 -16.91 2.29 6.13
C CYS A 103 -17.19 3.53 7.01
N GLY A 104 -16.30 4.52 6.92
CA GLY A 104 -16.37 5.77 7.68
C GLY A 104 -15.89 5.66 9.13
N GLN A 105 -15.36 4.51 9.55
CA GLN A 105 -14.80 4.35 10.89
C GLN A 105 -13.40 4.97 11.01
N THR A 106 -13.12 5.47 12.22
CA THR A 106 -11.82 5.98 12.62
C THR A 106 -11.19 5.06 13.67
N PHE A 107 -9.91 4.75 13.52
CA PHE A 107 -9.13 3.95 14.45
C PHE A 107 -7.86 4.68 14.89
N THR A 108 -7.50 4.52 16.16
CA THR A 108 -6.27 5.09 16.75
C THR A 108 -5.31 4.00 17.23
N GLY A 109 -5.52 2.76 16.79
CA GLY A 109 -4.74 1.59 17.20
C GLY A 109 -4.74 0.55 16.09
N GLU A 110 -4.29 -0.66 16.42
CA GLU A 110 -4.24 -1.76 15.46
C GLU A 110 -5.64 -2.27 15.10
N VAL A 111 -5.90 -2.40 13.80
CA VAL A 111 -7.11 -2.96 13.24
C VAL A 111 -6.75 -3.91 12.10
N LYS A 112 -7.47 -5.03 12.01
CA LYS A 112 -7.29 -6.04 10.98
C LYS A 112 -8.60 -6.28 10.24
N LEU A 113 -8.58 -6.23 8.92
CA LEU A 113 -9.73 -6.65 8.13
C LEU A 113 -9.87 -8.17 8.13
N THR A 114 -11.10 -8.62 8.21
CA THR A 114 -11.48 -10.05 8.16
C THR A 114 -12.29 -10.41 6.92
N GLU A 115 -12.69 -9.41 6.14
CA GLU A 115 -13.46 -9.54 4.90
C GLU A 115 -13.26 -8.31 4.02
N ASP A 116 -13.66 -8.42 2.75
CA ASP A 116 -13.68 -7.29 1.82
C ASP A 116 -14.67 -6.22 2.30
N LEU A 117 -14.30 -4.96 2.16
CA LEU A 117 -15.08 -3.81 2.59
C LEU A 117 -15.54 -3.00 1.38
N TYR A 118 -16.86 -2.98 1.13
CA TYR A 118 -17.46 -2.22 0.05
C TYR A 118 -18.01 -0.88 0.55
N CYS A 119 -17.45 0.23 0.06
CA CYS A 119 -17.71 1.60 0.51
C CYS A 119 -18.19 2.52 -0.65
N PRO A 120 -19.41 2.32 -1.18
CA PRO A 120 -19.92 3.04 -2.35
C PRO A 120 -20.37 4.49 -2.07
N GLN A 121 -20.32 4.96 -0.83
CA GLN A 121 -20.94 6.24 -0.42
C GLN A 121 -19.97 7.11 0.38
N THR A 122 -18.68 7.09 0.04
CA THR A 122 -17.79 8.10 0.64
C THR A 122 -18.16 9.45 0.05
N THR A 123 -18.36 10.45 0.89
CA THR A 123 -18.55 11.83 0.42
C THR A 123 -17.19 12.46 0.17
N SER A 124 -17.15 13.52 -0.64
CA SER A 124 -15.90 14.23 -0.90
C SER A 124 -15.19 14.63 0.40
N GLY A 125 -13.92 14.28 0.52
CA GLY A 125 -13.09 14.53 1.70
C GLY A 125 -13.24 13.51 2.84
N ASN A 126 -14.23 12.62 2.80
CA ASN A 126 -14.36 11.53 3.77
C ASN A 126 -13.65 10.27 3.28
N CYS A 127 -13.19 9.47 4.23
CA CYS A 127 -12.41 8.26 3.98
C CYS A 127 -13.26 7.02 4.25
N ALA A 128 -13.06 5.96 3.48
CA ALA A 128 -13.65 4.66 3.81
C ALA A 128 -13.12 4.14 5.15
N ILE A 129 -11.83 4.33 5.43
CA ILE A 129 -11.23 4.08 6.74
C ILE A 129 -10.27 5.21 7.10
N THR A 130 -10.35 5.72 8.32
CA THR A 130 -9.43 6.71 8.86
C THR A 130 -8.58 6.09 9.96
N LEU A 131 -7.27 6.27 9.88
CA LEU A 131 -6.33 5.92 10.94
C LEU A 131 -5.65 7.19 11.45
N GLU A 132 -5.56 7.33 12.77
CA GLU A 132 -5.02 8.53 13.40
C GLU A 132 -4.02 8.19 14.50
N GLY A 133 -2.78 8.65 14.30
CA GLY A 133 -1.68 8.54 15.26
C GLY A 133 -0.65 7.47 14.91
N GLU A 134 0.53 7.57 15.53
CA GLU A 134 1.69 6.70 15.28
C GLU A 134 1.43 5.21 15.58
N ASP A 135 0.53 4.94 16.52
CA ASP A 135 0.15 3.58 16.94
C ASP A 135 -1.00 3.00 16.09
N ALA A 136 -1.57 3.77 15.17
CA ALA A 136 -2.68 3.33 14.33
C ALA A 136 -2.18 2.55 13.11
N VAL A 137 -2.58 1.28 13.03
CA VAL A 137 -2.14 0.37 11.96
C VAL A 137 -3.35 -0.37 11.41
N LEU A 138 -3.53 -0.34 10.09
CA LEU A 138 -4.49 -1.17 9.38
C LEU A 138 -3.77 -2.29 8.64
N ASP A 139 -3.97 -3.53 9.07
CA ASP A 139 -3.63 -4.72 8.30
C ASP A 139 -4.88 -5.18 7.54
N CYS A 140 -4.92 -4.93 6.24
CA CYS A 140 -6.04 -5.41 5.44
C CYS A 140 -6.01 -6.93 5.25
N ASN A 141 -4.95 -7.64 5.65
CA ASN A 141 -4.84 -9.09 5.52
C ASN A 141 -5.16 -9.59 4.09
N GLN A 142 -4.77 -8.81 3.09
CA GLN A 142 -5.06 -9.03 1.68
C GLN A 142 -6.54 -8.93 1.26
N TYR A 143 -7.40 -8.36 2.11
CA TYR A 143 -8.76 -7.99 1.75
C TYR A 143 -8.82 -6.66 1.01
N MET A 144 -9.87 -6.50 0.22
CA MET A 144 -10.11 -5.36 -0.65
C MET A 144 -10.99 -4.31 0.03
N ILE A 145 -10.57 -3.05 -0.06
CA ILE A 145 -11.40 -1.88 0.20
C ILE A 145 -11.80 -1.30 -1.15
N ASP A 146 -13.09 -1.44 -1.48
CA ASP A 146 -13.63 -1.13 -2.80
C ASP A 146 -14.61 0.03 -2.73
N GLY A 147 -14.35 1.09 -3.49
CA GLY A 147 -15.30 2.17 -3.70
C GLY A 147 -16.29 1.86 -4.80
N ASP A 148 -16.98 2.88 -5.30
CA ASP A 148 -17.72 2.81 -6.55
C ASP A 148 -17.01 3.64 -7.64
N ASP A 149 -17.38 3.44 -8.91
CA ASP A 149 -16.64 4.05 -10.04
C ASP A 149 -16.67 5.59 -10.05
N ASN A 150 -17.43 6.24 -9.15
CA ASN A 150 -17.55 7.69 -9.03
C ASN A 150 -17.35 8.19 -7.59
N SER A 151 -16.72 7.40 -6.73
CA SER A 151 -16.63 7.65 -5.30
C SER A 151 -15.82 8.93 -5.07
N PRO A 152 -16.44 10.05 -4.63
CA PRO A 152 -15.74 11.33 -4.53
C PRO A 152 -14.80 11.39 -3.31
N GLY A 153 -14.84 10.41 -2.42
CA GLY A 153 -14.01 10.35 -1.22
C GLY A 153 -12.73 9.55 -1.40
N ASN A 154 -12.04 9.37 -0.28
CA ASN A 154 -10.77 8.66 -0.19
C ASN A 154 -11.01 7.21 0.27
N GLY A 155 -10.13 6.28 -0.11
CA GLY A 155 -10.13 4.92 0.41
C GLY A 155 -9.63 4.89 1.86
N ILE A 156 -8.32 4.89 2.04
CA ILE A 156 -7.68 4.91 3.37
C ILE A 156 -7.12 6.31 3.64
N CYS A 157 -7.36 6.86 4.83
CA CYS A 157 -6.70 8.06 5.31
C CYS A 157 -5.74 7.74 6.45
N LEU A 158 -4.46 8.04 6.25
CA LEU A 158 -3.39 7.88 7.23
C LEU A 158 -3.03 9.26 7.79
N LEU A 159 -3.45 9.54 9.01
CA LEU A 159 -3.22 10.82 9.67
C LEU A 159 -2.17 10.65 10.75
N ASN A 160 -1.23 11.60 10.81
CA ASN A 160 -0.26 11.72 11.89
C ASN A 160 0.60 10.46 12.09
N SER A 161 1.28 10.01 11.04
CA SER A 161 2.19 8.86 11.04
C SER A 161 1.52 7.47 11.19
N ALA A 162 0.22 7.37 10.90
CA ALA A 162 -0.48 6.09 10.81
C ALA A 162 0.02 5.20 9.65
N SER A 163 -0.25 3.90 9.73
CA SER A 163 0.26 2.90 8.79
C SER A 163 -0.84 2.03 8.17
N ALA A 164 -0.71 1.72 6.87
CA ALA A 164 -1.51 0.70 6.18
C ALA A 164 -0.61 -0.37 5.57
N ILE A 165 -0.97 -1.64 5.80
CA ILE A 165 -0.22 -2.79 5.30
C ILE A 165 -1.14 -3.84 4.66
N ASN A 166 -0.63 -4.52 3.64
CA ASN A 166 -1.30 -5.65 2.96
C ASN A 166 -2.68 -5.29 2.37
N CYS A 167 -2.88 -4.05 1.92
CA CYS A 167 -4.17 -3.54 1.47
C CYS A 167 -4.35 -3.53 -0.04
N TYR A 168 -5.55 -3.91 -0.51
CA TYR A 168 -6.00 -3.69 -1.88
C TYR A 168 -7.02 -2.55 -1.87
N VAL A 169 -6.74 -1.44 -2.56
CA VAL A 169 -7.60 -0.25 -2.53
C VAL A 169 -7.92 0.23 -3.93
N GLN A 170 -9.21 0.35 -4.26
CA GLN A 170 -9.63 0.72 -5.61
C GLN A 170 -10.92 1.56 -5.67
N LYS A 171 -11.09 2.25 -6.80
CA LYS A 171 -12.30 3.01 -7.15
C LYS A 171 -12.62 4.15 -6.19
N PHE A 172 -11.61 4.92 -5.82
CA PHE A 172 -11.76 6.16 -5.07
C PHE A 172 -11.20 7.35 -5.86
N LEU A 173 -11.57 8.57 -5.45
CA LEU A 173 -10.86 9.77 -5.89
C LEU A 173 -9.37 9.66 -5.49
N VAL A 174 -9.11 9.27 -4.25
CA VAL A 174 -7.77 8.95 -3.76
C VAL A 174 -7.78 7.57 -3.13
N GLY A 175 -6.94 6.66 -3.60
CA GLY A 175 -6.82 5.33 -2.99
C GLY A 175 -6.33 5.43 -1.55
N ILE A 176 -5.13 5.98 -1.33
CA ILE A 176 -4.58 6.23 -0.01
C ILE A 176 -4.22 7.70 0.14
N TYR A 177 -4.87 8.39 1.06
CA TYR A 177 -4.57 9.76 1.46
C TYR A 177 -3.68 9.73 2.71
N VAL A 178 -2.58 10.48 2.70
CA VAL A 178 -1.64 10.55 3.81
C VAL A 178 -1.44 12.00 4.21
N GLU A 179 -1.58 12.27 5.50
CA GLU A 179 -1.43 13.60 6.06
C GLU A 179 -0.47 13.57 7.25
N ASN A 180 0.51 14.47 7.24
CA ASN A 180 1.51 14.60 8.30
C ASN A 180 2.35 13.31 8.51
N GLY A 181 2.59 12.56 7.42
CA GLY A 181 3.42 11.36 7.39
C GLY A 181 2.67 10.05 7.62
N GLY A 182 3.37 8.93 7.39
CA GLY A 182 2.79 7.59 7.50
C GLY A 182 3.63 6.51 6.81
N GLU A 183 3.14 5.28 6.88
CA GLU A 183 3.72 4.14 6.18
C GLU A 183 2.68 3.41 5.33
N VAL A 184 3.03 3.14 4.07
CA VAL A 184 2.27 2.28 3.16
C VAL A 184 3.19 1.14 2.76
N ASN A 185 2.87 -0.09 3.18
CA ASN A 185 3.71 -1.25 2.90
C ASN A 185 2.90 -2.42 2.33
N GLU A 186 3.42 -3.06 1.27
CA GLU A 186 2.80 -4.26 0.69
C GLU A 186 1.34 -4.04 0.23
N CYS A 187 1.04 -2.83 -0.26
CA CYS A 187 -0.29 -2.48 -0.75
C CYS A 187 -0.38 -2.57 -2.28
N GLU A 188 -1.59 -2.79 -2.80
CA GLU A 188 -1.94 -2.68 -4.21
C GLU A 188 -3.03 -1.60 -4.37
N VAL A 189 -2.73 -0.55 -5.13
CA VAL A 189 -3.58 0.64 -5.26
C VAL A 189 -3.90 0.88 -6.72
N MET A 190 -5.16 0.66 -7.12
CA MET A 190 -5.55 0.64 -8.52
C MET A 190 -6.91 1.25 -8.83
N PHE A 191 -7.13 1.67 -10.07
CA PHE A 191 -8.41 2.23 -10.53
C PHE A 191 -8.92 3.43 -9.71
N ASN A 192 -8.01 4.19 -9.08
CA ASN A 192 -8.33 5.46 -8.43
C ASN A 192 -8.01 6.63 -9.36
N ILE A 193 -8.50 7.83 -9.07
CA ILE A 193 -8.02 9.02 -9.81
C ILE A 193 -6.57 9.31 -9.38
N TYR A 194 -6.31 9.34 -8.08
CA TYR A 194 -4.97 9.37 -7.51
C TYR A 194 -4.70 8.08 -6.74
N GLY A 195 -3.57 7.43 -6.99
CA GLY A 195 -3.19 6.24 -6.22
C GLY A 195 -2.94 6.58 -4.75
N ILE A 196 -1.81 7.23 -4.48
CA ILE A 196 -1.43 7.74 -3.16
C ILE A 196 -1.33 9.26 -3.23
N LYS A 197 -2.04 9.97 -2.36
CA LYS A 197 -1.93 11.42 -2.21
C LYS A 197 -1.31 11.74 -0.85
N VAL A 198 -0.28 12.56 -0.84
CA VAL A 198 0.42 12.95 0.39
C VAL A 198 0.32 14.46 0.55
N GLU A 199 -0.23 14.88 1.68
CA GLU A 199 -0.32 16.28 2.08
C GLU A 199 0.43 16.52 3.40
N ASN A 200 0.95 17.73 3.52
CA ASN A 200 1.54 18.24 4.75
C ASN A 200 0.77 19.49 5.14
N GLU A 201 0.17 19.52 6.32
CA GLU A 201 -0.40 20.75 6.84
C GLU A 201 0.70 21.67 7.39
N ALA A 202 0.79 22.88 6.82
CA ALA A 202 1.80 23.93 7.06
C ALA A 202 2.09 24.26 8.52
N SER A 203 1.20 23.91 9.46
CA SER A 203 1.32 24.28 10.87
C SER A 203 2.31 23.39 11.64
N SER A 204 2.69 22.24 11.09
CA SER A 204 3.59 21.33 11.79
C SER A 204 5.06 21.76 11.59
N THR A 205 5.75 22.07 12.70
CA THR A 205 7.22 22.20 12.73
C THR A 205 7.91 20.84 12.66
N THR A 206 7.13 19.78 12.47
CA THR A 206 7.54 18.39 12.59
C THR A 206 8.12 17.92 11.27
N LYS A 207 9.25 17.23 11.32
CA LYS A 207 9.78 16.53 10.15
C LYS A 207 8.81 15.42 9.78
N ILE A 208 8.25 15.49 8.58
CA ILE A 208 7.35 14.45 8.08
C ILE A 208 8.19 13.35 7.47
N LYS A 209 7.93 12.13 7.92
CA LYS A 209 8.47 10.90 7.34
C LYS A 209 7.33 10.17 6.67
N MET A 210 7.44 10.01 5.36
CA MET A 210 6.58 9.13 4.59
C MET A 210 7.42 7.96 4.09
N LYS A 211 6.93 6.74 4.28
CA LYS A 211 7.56 5.54 3.75
C LYS A 211 6.57 4.77 2.89
N ILE A 212 6.94 4.51 1.64
CA ILE A 212 6.17 3.66 0.73
C ILE A 212 7.07 2.50 0.33
N SER A 213 6.71 1.28 0.73
CA SER A 213 7.51 0.09 0.43
C SER A 213 6.71 -1.05 -0.19
N ASN A 214 7.31 -1.81 -1.09
CA ASN A 214 6.74 -3.02 -1.69
C ASN A 214 5.32 -2.84 -2.25
N THR A 215 5.01 -1.63 -2.73
CA THR A 215 3.65 -1.22 -3.07
C THR A 215 3.48 -1.20 -4.59
N TYR A 216 2.39 -1.77 -5.09
CA TYR A 216 2.05 -1.77 -6.51
C TYR A 216 0.95 -0.77 -6.81
N ILE A 217 1.25 0.23 -7.63
CA ILE A 217 0.32 1.33 -7.95
C ILE A 217 0.05 1.31 -9.45
N HIS A 218 -1.12 0.92 -9.90
CA HIS A 218 -1.37 0.79 -11.34
C HIS A 218 -2.78 1.16 -11.75
N ASP A 219 -2.95 1.49 -13.04
CA ASP A 219 -4.25 1.81 -13.62
C ASP A 219 -5.02 2.91 -12.88
N ASN A 220 -4.31 3.88 -12.28
CA ASN A 220 -4.92 5.08 -11.73
C ASN A 220 -4.97 6.18 -12.82
N GLY A 221 -5.94 7.09 -12.71
CA GLY A 221 -6.27 8.08 -13.73
C GLY A 221 -5.20 9.15 -13.92
N ASP A 222 -5.03 10.01 -12.91
CA ASP A 222 -4.20 11.22 -13.01
C ASP A 222 -2.74 10.97 -12.60
N SER A 223 -2.53 10.36 -11.42
CA SER A 223 -1.18 10.15 -10.88
C SER A 223 -1.12 9.00 -9.90
N GLY A 224 0.02 8.30 -9.90
CA GLY A 224 0.23 7.15 -9.02
C GLY A 224 0.53 7.61 -7.62
N ILE A 225 1.49 8.53 -7.50
CA ILE A 225 1.78 9.24 -6.25
C ILE A 225 1.70 10.75 -6.52
N TYR A 226 0.89 11.46 -5.73
CA TYR A 226 0.67 12.89 -5.83
C TYR A 226 1.03 13.59 -4.52
N PHE A 227 2.00 14.49 -4.55
CA PHE A 227 2.40 15.28 -3.39
C PHE A 227 1.82 16.67 -3.45
N VAL A 228 1.24 17.14 -2.34
CA VAL A 228 0.74 18.52 -2.20
C VAL A 228 1.49 19.22 -1.08
N GLY A 229 2.28 20.22 -1.44
CA GLY A 229 2.85 21.17 -0.48
C GLY A 229 1.85 22.27 -0.12
N SER A 230 1.55 22.43 1.17
CA SER A 230 0.78 23.57 1.67
C SER A 230 1.52 24.88 1.40
N GLY A 231 0.81 25.89 0.87
CA GLY A 231 1.38 27.09 0.25
C GLY A 231 2.16 28.08 1.14
N GLU A 232 2.31 27.83 2.43
CA GLU A 232 3.05 28.70 3.36
C GLU A 232 3.82 27.85 4.37
N SER A 233 4.71 26.96 3.90
CA SER A 233 5.62 26.29 4.81
C SER A 233 6.55 27.33 5.47
N PRO A 234 6.68 27.38 6.81
CA PRO A 234 7.81 28.05 7.43
C PRO A 234 9.11 27.47 6.85
N GLU A 235 10.18 28.25 6.76
CA GLU A 235 11.48 27.88 6.16
C GLU A 235 12.15 26.62 6.78
N SER A 236 11.51 25.97 7.75
CA SER A 236 12.03 24.86 8.54
C SER A 236 11.28 23.53 8.42
N SER A 237 10.24 23.40 7.59
CA SER A 237 9.61 22.07 7.42
C SER A 237 10.45 21.20 6.45
N GLU A 238 10.89 20.05 6.94
CA GLU A 238 11.56 19.02 6.12
C GLU A 238 10.59 17.86 5.93
N THR A 239 10.32 17.52 4.67
CA THR A 239 9.53 16.35 4.29
C THR A 239 10.47 15.33 3.65
N SER A 240 10.73 14.22 4.33
CA SER A 240 11.52 13.10 3.80
C SER A 240 10.60 11.99 3.36
N ILE A 241 10.79 11.52 2.12
CA ILE A 241 9.93 10.48 1.54
C ILE A 241 10.82 9.35 1.04
N GLU A 242 10.66 8.20 1.65
CA GLU A 242 11.38 6.99 1.30
C GLU A 242 10.46 6.11 0.44
N VAL A 243 10.90 5.77 -0.78
CA VAL A 243 10.11 5.00 -1.75
C VAL A 243 10.93 3.79 -2.18
N ASN A 244 10.58 2.60 -1.68
CA ASN A 244 11.36 1.39 -1.87
C ASN A 244 10.54 0.29 -2.55
N ASN A 245 11.05 -0.32 -3.62
CA ASN A 245 10.36 -1.40 -4.34
C ASN A 245 8.91 -1.05 -4.72
N VAL A 246 8.72 0.16 -5.26
CA VAL A 246 7.42 0.62 -5.75
C VAL A 246 7.36 0.41 -7.26
N LYS A 247 6.34 -0.31 -7.69
CA LYS A 247 6.04 -0.49 -9.11
C LYS A 247 4.88 0.42 -9.46
N SER A 248 5.06 1.27 -10.48
CA SER A 248 4.00 2.16 -10.95
C SER A 248 3.77 1.98 -12.44
N ASN A 249 2.53 1.60 -12.83
CA ASN A 249 2.14 1.44 -14.23
C ASN A 249 0.89 2.26 -14.52
N HIS A 250 1.01 3.32 -15.32
CA HIS A 250 -0.09 4.26 -15.56
C HIS A 250 -0.45 4.34 -17.03
N ASN A 251 -1.75 4.23 -17.31
CA ASN A 251 -2.32 4.42 -18.63
C ASN A 251 -2.79 5.88 -18.77
N GLY A 252 -1.85 6.81 -18.97
CA GLY A 252 -2.15 8.19 -19.38
C GLY A 252 -1.80 9.33 -18.42
N GLY A 253 -1.22 9.03 -17.25
CA GLY A 253 -0.79 10.02 -16.24
C GLY A 253 0.69 9.95 -15.87
N ASN A 254 1.18 10.93 -15.11
CA ASN A 254 2.53 10.88 -14.54
C ASN A 254 2.57 9.82 -13.42
N GLY A 255 3.56 8.92 -13.44
CA GLY A 255 3.71 7.93 -12.36
C GLY A 255 3.90 8.56 -10.97
N MET A 256 4.58 9.70 -10.92
CA MET A 256 4.77 10.52 -9.71
C MET A 256 4.68 12.01 -10.10
N SER A 257 3.91 12.79 -9.35
CA SER A 257 3.70 14.21 -9.57
C SER A 257 3.90 14.98 -8.25
N VAL A 258 4.65 16.08 -8.29
CA VAL A 258 4.82 16.98 -7.15
C VAL A 258 4.12 18.30 -7.45
N GLY A 259 3.15 18.69 -6.63
CA GLY A 259 2.45 19.97 -6.69
C GLY A 259 2.68 20.80 -5.43
N GLY A 260 2.91 22.11 -5.59
CA GLY A 260 3.05 23.04 -4.46
C GLY A 260 4.29 23.91 -4.53
N ARG A 261 4.40 24.87 -3.60
CA ARG A 261 5.56 25.75 -3.45
C ARG A 261 6.34 25.34 -2.20
N ASN A 262 7.66 25.44 -2.23
CA ASN A 262 8.56 25.27 -1.07
C ASN A 262 8.62 23.85 -0.45
N VAL A 263 8.47 22.78 -1.23
CA VAL A 263 8.73 21.41 -0.75
C VAL A 263 10.18 21.05 -1.06
N LYS A 264 11.02 20.90 -0.03
CA LYS A 264 12.30 20.19 -0.18
C LYS A 264 12.01 18.70 -0.08
N LEU A 265 11.82 18.08 -1.23
CA LEU A 265 11.57 16.65 -1.33
C LEU A 265 12.91 15.90 -1.46
N GLU A 266 13.27 15.15 -0.43
CA GLU A 266 14.32 14.13 -0.55
C GLU A 266 13.64 12.79 -0.84
N VAL A 267 13.66 12.37 -2.12
CA VAL A 267 13.20 11.04 -2.52
C VAL A 267 14.40 10.10 -2.54
N GLN A 268 14.40 9.12 -1.64
CA GLN A 268 15.31 8.00 -1.72
C GLN A 268 14.59 6.84 -2.41
N VAL A 269 15.05 6.51 -3.62
CA VAL A 269 14.52 5.39 -4.41
C VAL A 269 15.58 4.30 -4.45
N THR A 270 15.36 3.20 -3.74
CA THR A 270 16.35 2.10 -3.68
C THR A 270 16.16 1.05 -4.77
N ASP A 271 14.93 0.84 -5.25
CA ASP A 271 14.60 0.00 -6.40
C ASP A 271 13.19 0.40 -6.89
N SER A 272 13.06 1.01 -8.07
CA SER A 272 11.73 1.25 -8.68
C SER A 272 11.72 0.86 -10.15
N GLU A 273 10.68 0.14 -10.53
CA GLU A 273 10.40 -0.17 -11.93
C GLU A 273 9.24 0.72 -12.38
N THR A 274 9.57 1.81 -13.06
CA THR A 274 8.59 2.66 -13.73
C THR A 274 8.58 2.30 -15.21
N SER A 275 7.58 1.52 -15.66
CA SER A 275 7.42 1.24 -17.09
C SER A 275 6.67 2.38 -17.76
N ASN A 276 7.38 3.47 -18.07
CA ASN A 276 6.81 4.55 -18.87
C ASN A 276 6.79 4.13 -20.34
N ASN A 277 5.61 3.81 -20.87
CA ASN A 277 5.40 3.73 -22.32
C ASN A 277 5.28 5.11 -22.97
N ASP A 278 5.14 6.18 -22.17
CA ASP A 278 5.05 7.57 -22.65
C ASP A 278 6.05 8.48 -21.91
N ASN A 279 6.62 9.42 -22.65
CA ASN A 279 7.84 10.18 -22.34
C ASN A 279 7.62 11.30 -21.29
N SER A 280 7.20 10.96 -20.06
CA SER A 280 7.05 11.90 -18.94
C SER A 280 7.82 11.41 -17.71
N GLY A 281 9.07 11.86 -17.59
CA GLY A 281 9.89 11.70 -16.39
C GLY A 281 9.31 12.45 -15.18
N ILE A 282 9.90 12.20 -14.01
CA ILE A 282 9.66 12.93 -12.75
C ILE A 282 9.72 14.44 -13.07
N LYS A 283 8.59 15.15 -12.90
CA LYS A 283 8.49 16.60 -13.05
C LYS A 283 8.41 17.26 -11.68
#